data_AF-A0A9E2RVA5-F1
#
_entry.id   AF-A0A9E2RVA5-F1
#
_cell.length_a   1.000
_cell.length_b   1.000
_cell.length_c   1.000
_cell.angle_alpha   90.00
_cell.angle_beta   90.00
_cell.angle_gamma   90.00
#
_symmetry.space_group_name_H-M   'P 1'
#
loop_
_entity.id
_entity.type
_entity.pdbx_description
1 polymer ?
#
loop_
_entity_poly.entity_id
_entity_poly.type
_entity_poly.pdbx_seq_one_letter_code
_entity_poly.pdbx_strand_id
1 'polypeptide(L)'
;MTCPDLQAGVPPLPRPLVNQLLHAAQSAPDSIRWGIIGARGRTPAHCYPLAGLDAKSISAARHQLERQGETLFAAYRTDAGGAQAPDLTELDALGIHAPLLLGISLGTKGVLQLRGWRVEAQRLVALEISISEN
;
A
#
# COMPACT_ATOMS: atom_id res chain seq x y z
N MET A 1 22.74 25.59 8.42
CA MET A 1 22.49 24.62 7.34
C MET A 1 21.36 23.72 7.82
N THR A 2 20.13 24.15 7.57
CA THR A 2 18.93 23.48 8.05
C THR A 2 18.33 22.78 6.84
N CYS A 3 18.50 21.47 6.73
CA CYS A 3 17.83 20.68 5.70
C CYS A 3 16.31 20.72 5.99
N PRO A 4 15.46 21.33 5.15
CA PRO A 4 14.03 21.41 5.40
C PRO A 4 13.28 20.32 4.61
N ASP A 5 13.78 19.07 4.61
CA ASP A 5 13.14 17.95 3.86
C ASP A 5 12.56 16.88 4.80
N LEU A 6 12.30 17.22 6.07
CA LEU A 6 11.56 16.36 7.00
C LEU A 6 10.09 16.78 7.17
N GLN A 7 9.56 17.53 6.21
CA GLN A 7 8.13 17.73 5.97
C GLN A 7 7.66 17.03 4.68
N ALA A 8 8.49 16.15 4.11
CA ALA A 8 8.12 15.39 2.93
C ALA A 8 6.98 14.43 3.29
N GLY A 9 5.75 14.87 3.04
CA GLY A 9 4.57 14.01 3.03
C GLY A 9 4.78 12.83 2.08
N VAL A 10 3.97 11.79 2.25
CA VAL A 10 4.00 10.64 1.32
C VAL A 10 3.80 11.17 -0.10
N PRO A 11 4.67 10.80 -1.07
CA PRO A 11 4.54 11.28 -2.43
C PRO A 11 3.15 10.91 -2.97
N PRO A 12 2.52 11.80 -3.74
CA PRO A 12 1.17 11.58 -4.19
C PRO A 12 1.10 10.32 -5.06
N LEU A 13 0.07 9.52 -4.87
CA LEU A 13 -0.12 8.31 -5.66
C LEU A 13 -0.54 8.71 -7.08
N PRO A 14 0.17 8.26 -8.12
CA PRO A 14 -0.26 8.55 -9.48
C PRO A 14 -1.58 7.84 -9.76
N ARG A 15 -2.47 8.52 -10.49
CA ARG A 15 -3.77 7.99 -10.91
C ARG A 15 -3.72 6.58 -11.54
N PRO A 16 -2.74 6.21 -12.39
CA PRO A 16 -2.62 4.83 -12.87
C PRO A 16 -2.43 3.80 -11.74
N LEU A 17 -1.70 4.13 -10.67
CA LEU A 17 -1.56 3.25 -9.52
C LEU A 17 -2.87 3.16 -8.74
N VAL A 18 -3.54 4.30 -8.51
CA VAL A 18 -4.86 4.32 -7.85
C VAL A 18 -5.88 3.47 -8.62
N ASN A 19 -5.85 3.53 -9.95
CA ASN A 19 -6.71 2.69 -10.80
C ASN A 19 -6.36 1.20 -10.68
N GLN A 20 -5.07 0.84 -10.60
CA GLN A 20 -4.67 -0.55 -10.36
C GLN A 20 -5.14 -1.05 -8.99
N LEU A 21 -5.03 -0.21 -7.95
CA LEU A 21 -5.53 -0.51 -6.60
C LEU A 21 -7.06 -0.66 -6.58
N LEU A 22 -7.77 0.22 -7.30
CA LEU A 22 -9.22 0.13 -7.49
C LEU A 22 -9.60 -1.17 -8.18
N HIS A 23 -8.92 -1.53 -9.27
CA HIS A 23 -9.17 -2.78 -9.98
C HIS A 23 -8.92 -3.98 -9.07
N ALA A 24 -7.81 -3.97 -8.32
CA ALA A 24 -7.49 -5.01 -7.35
C ALA A 24 -8.55 -5.14 -6.25
N ALA A 25 -9.14 -4.04 -5.76
CA ALA A 25 -10.25 -4.10 -4.82
C ALA A 25 -11.54 -4.64 -5.49
N GLN A 26 -11.82 -4.23 -6.72
CA GLN A 26 -13.03 -4.63 -7.47
C GLN A 26 -13.02 -6.10 -7.88
N SER A 27 -11.85 -6.68 -8.12
CA SER A 27 -11.77 -8.10 -8.49
C SER A 27 -12.14 -9.05 -7.33
N ALA A 28 -12.24 -8.58 -6.08
CA ALA A 28 -12.75 -9.35 -4.94
C ALA A 28 -13.23 -8.40 -3.85
N PRO A 29 -14.43 -7.82 -4.01
CA PRO A 29 -14.95 -6.79 -3.11
C PRO A 29 -15.28 -7.35 -1.72
N ASP A 30 -15.56 -8.65 -1.61
CA ASP A 30 -15.94 -9.35 -0.37
C ASP A 30 -14.76 -10.06 0.32
N SER A 31 -13.52 -9.86 -0.14
CA SER A 31 -12.37 -10.59 0.40
C SER A 31 -11.24 -9.66 0.81
N ILE A 32 -10.64 -9.99 1.95
CA ILE A 32 -9.43 -9.32 2.42
C ILE A 32 -8.27 -9.73 1.51
N ARG A 33 -7.66 -8.77 0.85
CA ARG A 33 -6.42 -9.00 0.09
C ARG A 33 -5.33 -8.08 0.55
N TRP A 34 -4.13 -8.63 0.53
CA TRP A 34 -2.92 -7.91 0.83
C TRP A 34 -2.10 -7.76 -0.43
N GLY A 35 -1.30 -6.71 -0.47
CA GLY A 35 -0.42 -6.43 -1.58
C GLY A 35 0.72 -5.52 -1.17
N ILE A 36 1.73 -5.45 -2.02
CA ILE A 36 2.84 -4.51 -1.85
C ILE A 36 2.87 -3.53 -3.02
N ILE A 37 3.37 -2.34 -2.78
CA ILE A 37 3.53 -1.28 -3.78
C ILE A 37 5.02 -1.11 -4.04
N GLY A 38 5.39 -1.21 -5.30
CA GLY A 38 6.71 -0.88 -5.81
C GLY A 38 6.81 0.61 -6.13
N ALA A 39 7.92 1.23 -5.75
CA ALA A 39 8.32 2.55 -6.22
C ALA A 39 9.60 2.48 -7.03
N ARG A 40 9.66 3.32 -8.07
CA ARG A 40 10.90 3.64 -8.78
C ARG A 40 11.46 4.92 -8.20
N GLY A 41 12.47 4.79 -7.35
CA GLY A 41 13.02 5.92 -6.59
C GLY A 41 12.01 6.48 -5.59
N ARG A 42 11.57 7.73 -5.76
CA ARG A 42 10.59 8.39 -4.88
C ARG A 42 9.14 8.28 -5.38
N THR A 43 8.90 7.65 -6.54
CA THR A 43 7.57 7.63 -7.15
C THR A 43 6.97 6.23 -7.12
N PRO A 44 5.83 6.03 -6.45
CA PRO A 44 5.13 4.75 -6.46
C PRO A 44 4.57 4.48 -7.85
N ALA A 45 4.79 3.28 -8.39
CA ALA A 45 4.57 2.99 -9.80
C ALA A 45 3.60 1.81 -10.01
N HIS A 46 3.84 0.68 -9.34
CA HIS A 46 3.05 -0.53 -9.51
C HIS A 46 2.59 -1.11 -8.17
N CYS A 47 1.42 -1.76 -8.19
CA CYS A 47 0.96 -2.58 -7.08
C CYS A 47 1.04 -4.07 -7.45
N TYR A 48 1.50 -4.86 -6.50
CA TYR A 48 1.65 -6.30 -6.60
C TYR A 48 0.73 -6.96 -5.58
N PRO A 49 -0.48 -7.40 -6.00
CA PRO A 49 -1.37 -8.14 -5.12
C PRO A 49 -0.72 -9.47 -4.73
N LEU A 50 -0.78 -9.81 -3.45
CA LEU A 50 -0.37 -11.12 -2.96
C LEU A 50 -1.47 -12.13 -3.27
N ALA A 51 -1.09 -13.25 -3.87
CA ALA A 51 -2.01 -14.37 -4.09
C ALA A 51 -2.43 -15.06 -2.77
N GLY A 52 -1.59 -14.95 -1.75
CA GLY A 52 -1.79 -15.51 -0.42
C GLY A 52 -0.89 -14.84 0.62
N LEU A 53 -1.13 -15.16 1.88
CA LEU A 53 -0.39 -14.66 3.04
C LEU A 53 0.77 -15.57 3.47
N ASP A 54 1.11 -16.52 2.61
CA ASP A 54 2.23 -17.42 2.81
C ASP A 54 3.57 -16.79 2.37
N ALA A 55 4.66 -17.28 2.97
CA ALA A 55 6.00 -16.77 2.68
C ALA A 55 6.39 -16.89 1.19
N LYS A 56 5.83 -17.85 0.44
CA LYS A 56 6.12 -17.98 -1.00
C LYS A 56 5.47 -16.86 -1.80
N SER A 57 4.20 -16.55 -1.54
CA SER A 57 3.48 -15.45 -2.16
C SER A 57 4.16 -14.10 -1.91
N ILE A 58 4.59 -13.85 -0.66
CA ILE A 58 5.29 -12.62 -0.27
C ILE A 58 6.66 -12.53 -0.95
N SER A 59 7.41 -13.63 -0.95
CA SER A 59 8.72 -13.70 -1.61
C SER A 59 8.60 -13.52 -3.13
N ALA A 60 7.57 -14.08 -3.76
CA ALA A 60 7.31 -13.92 -5.18
C ALA A 60 7.02 -12.46 -5.54
N ALA A 61 6.20 -11.77 -4.75
CA ALA A 61 5.92 -10.35 -4.95
C ALA A 61 7.16 -9.48 -4.77
N ARG A 62 7.97 -9.74 -3.73
CA ARG A 62 9.27 -9.07 -3.53
C ARG A 62 10.21 -9.29 -4.71
N HIS A 63 10.33 -10.53 -5.16
CA HIS A 63 11.17 -10.87 -6.30
C HIS A 63 10.69 -10.20 -7.59
N GLN A 64 9.38 -10.03 -7.78
CA GLN A 64 8.84 -9.33 -8.93
C GLN A 64 9.16 -7.84 -8.91
N LEU A 65 9.08 -7.23 -7.72
CA LEU A 65 9.49 -5.85 -7.47
C LEU A 65 11.00 -5.65 -7.75
N GLU A 66 11.85 -6.56 -7.28
CA GLU A 66 13.30 -6.54 -7.56
C GLU A 66 13.59 -6.71 -9.06
N ARG A 67 12.89 -7.62 -9.75
CA ARG A 67 13.01 -7.83 -11.20
C ARG A 67 12.63 -6.59 -12.01
N GLN A 68 11.75 -5.76 -11.50
CA GLN A 68 11.32 -4.51 -12.13
C GLN A 68 12.22 -3.31 -11.77
N GLY A 69 13.27 -3.53 -10.95
CA GLY A 69 14.12 -2.46 -10.43
C GLY A 69 13.38 -1.51 -9.50
N GLU A 70 12.32 -1.99 -8.86
CA GLU A 70 11.49 -1.23 -7.93
C GLU A 70 11.93 -1.50 -6.48
N THR A 71 11.49 -0.64 -5.56
CA THR A 71 11.74 -0.76 -4.13
C THR A 71 10.41 -0.84 -3.38
N LEU A 72 10.39 -1.56 -2.25
CA LEU A 72 9.19 -1.67 -1.42
C LEU A 72 8.83 -0.31 -0.84
N PHE A 73 7.73 0.25 -1.31
CA PHE A 73 7.27 1.58 -0.93
C PHE A 73 6.24 1.52 0.19
N ALA A 74 5.19 0.73 -0.01
CA ALA A 74 4.08 0.58 0.93
C ALA A 74 3.50 -0.82 0.82
N ALA A 75 2.81 -1.28 1.86
CA ALA A 75 1.89 -2.40 1.76
C ALA A 75 0.45 -1.89 1.73
N TYR A 76 -0.45 -2.61 1.08
CA TYR A 76 -1.86 -2.26 1.08
C TYR A 76 -2.72 -3.45 1.48
N ARG A 77 -3.85 -3.16 2.11
CA ARG A 77 -4.89 -4.10 2.48
C ARG A 77 -6.21 -3.61 1.91
N THR A 78 -6.88 -4.46 1.13
CA THR A 78 -8.25 -4.24 0.71
C THR A 78 -9.20 -4.94 1.68
N ASP A 79 -10.26 -4.25 2.11
CA ASP A 79 -11.25 -4.82 3.03
C ASP A 79 -12.67 -4.29 2.73
N ALA A 80 -13.66 -5.19 2.73
CA ALA A 80 -15.06 -4.88 2.48
C ALA A 80 -15.70 -4.05 3.61
N GLY A 81 -15.20 -4.23 4.84
CA GLY A 81 -15.67 -3.58 6.06
C GLY A 81 -15.15 -2.16 6.28
N GLY A 82 -14.35 -1.62 5.36
CA GLY A 82 -13.84 -0.26 5.39
C GLY A 82 -12.33 -0.17 5.32
N ALA A 83 -11.79 1.00 4.98
CA ALA A 83 -10.35 1.26 4.95
C ALA A 83 -9.83 1.37 6.40
N GLN A 84 -9.79 0.26 7.13
CA GLN A 84 -9.27 0.17 8.49
C GLN A 84 -7.77 -0.03 8.47
N ALA A 85 -7.11 0.49 9.51
CA ALA A 85 -5.68 0.26 9.72
C ALA A 85 -5.48 -1.21 10.10
N PRO A 86 -4.61 -1.96 9.42
CA PRO A 86 -4.25 -3.31 9.87
C PRO A 86 -3.48 -3.26 11.19
N ASP A 87 -3.46 -4.36 11.93
CA ASP A 87 -2.61 -4.46 13.11
C ASP A 87 -1.14 -4.67 12.71
N LEU A 88 -0.22 -3.95 13.36
CA LEU A 88 1.22 -4.10 13.14
C LEU A 88 1.69 -5.53 13.43
N THR A 89 1.06 -6.20 14.39
CA THR A 89 1.33 -7.60 14.73
C THR A 89 0.97 -8.55 13.59
N GLU A 90 -0.09 -8.26 12.82
CA GLU A 90 -0.44 -9.08 11.64
C GLU A 90 0.65 -8.94 10.56
N LEU A 91 1.12 -7.72 10.30
CA LEU A 91 2.19 -7.46 9.34
C LEU A 91 3.51 -8.12 9.71
N ASP A 92 3.87 -8.06 11.00
CA ASP A 92 5.07 -8.69 11.53
C ASP A 92 5.01 -10.21 11.41
N ALA A 93 3.86 -10.82 11.74
CA ALA A 93 3.62 -12.25 11.55
C ALA A 93 3.72 -12.68 10.08
N LEU A 94 3.38 -11.79 9.15
CA LEU A 94 3.51 -12.01 7.71
C LEU A 94 4.93 -11.71 7.18
N GLY A 95 5.81 -11.08 7.97
CA GLY A 95 7.14 -10.63 7.51
C GLY A 95 7.08 -9.45 6.51
N ILE A 96 5.97 -8.71 6.50
CA ILE A 96 5.78 -7.54 5.65
C ILE A 96 6.23 -6.29 6.41
N HIS A 97 7.52 -5.97 6.26
CA HIS A 97 8.10 -4.75 6.83
C HIS A 97 8.08 -3.61 5.81
N ALA A 98 6.94 -2.92 5.71
CA ALA A 98 6.79 -1.73 4.89
C ALA A 98 6.74 -0.47 5.77
N PRO A 99 7.36 0.65 5.35
CA PRO A 99 7.32 1.91 6.11
C PRO A 99 5.94 2.59 6.05
N LEU A 100 5.14 2.24 5.04
CA LEU A 100 3.82 2.81 4.76
C LEU A 100 2.80 1.71 4.56
N LEU A 101 1.57 1.99 4.98
CA LEU A 101 0.42 1.11 4.90
C LEU A 101 -0.77 1.82 4.31
N LEU A 102 -1.47 1.14 3.42
CA LEU A 102 -2.60 1.69 2.67
C LEU A 102 -3.82 0.81 2.88
N GLY A 103 -4.86 1.38 3.48
CA GLY A 103 -6.17 0.77 3.64
C GLY A 103 -7.02 1.17 2.46
N ILE A 104 -7.54 0.18 1.76
CA ILE A 104 -8.35 0.37 0.58
C ILE A 104 -9.70 -0.29 0.82
N SER A 105 -10.77 0.42 0.51
CA SER A 105 -12.12 -0.14 0.59
C SER A 105 -12.99 0.40 -0.51
N LEU A 106 -13.90 -0.45 -1.00
CA LEU A 106 -14.93 -0.06 -1.92
C LEU A 106 -16.18 0.28 -1.11
N GLY A 107 -16.52 1.57 -1.07
CA GLY A 107 -17.79 1.99 -0.48
C GLY A 107 -18.99 1.46 -1.28
N THR A 108 -20.19 1.58 -0.71
CA THR A 108 -21.47 1.12 -1.29
C THR A 108 -21.84 1.70 -2.66
N LYS A 109 -21.10 2.70 -3.16
CA LYS A 109 -21.25 3.30 -4.50
C LYS A 109 -20.07 3.04 -5.45
N GLY A 110 -19.18 2.11 -5.11
CA GLY A 110 -17.96 1.84 -5.90
C GLY A 110 -16.90 2.94 -5.83
N VAL A 111 -17.02 3.87 -4.87
CA VAL A 111 -16.03 4.91 -4.62
C VAL A 111 -14.87 4.28 -3.84
N LEU A 112 -13.66 4.43 -4.37
CA LEU A 112 -12.44 4.00 -3.70
C LEU A 112 -12.20 4.89 -2.48
N GLN A 113 -12.22 4.29 -1.29
CA GLN A 113 -11.71 4.92 -0.10
C GLN A 113 -10.28 4.46 0.12
N LEU A 114 -9.37 5.43 0.22
CA LEU A 114 -7.96 5.17 0.42
C LEU A 114 -7.50 5.93 1.66
N ARG A 115 -6.89 5.22 2.59
CA ARG A 115 -6.31 5.78 3.81
C ARG A 115 -4.88 5.32 3.95
N GLY A 116 -3.99 6.23 4.31
CA GLY A 116 -2.59 5.94 4.56
C GLY A 116 -2.28 5.92 6.05
N TRP A 117 -1.35 5.05 6.43
CA TRP A 117 -0.69 5.08 7.73
C TRP A 117 0.81 4.91 7.55
N ARG A 118 1.58 5.60 8.38
CA ARG A 118 3.02 5.48 8.46
C ARG A 118 3.37 4.68 9.69
N VAL A 119 4.29 3.74 9.54
CA VAL A 119 4.82 2.97 10.65
C VAL A 119 5.91 3.80 11.32
N GLU A 120 5.65 4.32 12.51
CA GLU A 120 6.62 5.06 13.33
C GLU A 120 6.70 4.46 14.72
N ALA A 121 7.91 4.06 15.15
CA ALA A 121 8.16 3.53 16.48
C ALA A 121 7.12 2.47 16.94
N GLN A 122 6.81 1.51 16.06
CA GLN A 122 5.80 0.47 16.29
C GLN A 122 4.38 1.01 16.49
N ARG A 123 4.04 2.13 15.86
CA ARG A 123 2.69 2.71 15.82
C ARG A 123 2.30 3.12 14.41
N LEU A 124 1.00 3.12 14.16
CA LEU A 124 0.41 3.59 12.92
C LEU A 124 -0.05 5.02 13.06
N VAL A 125 0.64 5.93 12.37
CA VAL A 125 0.26 7.34 12.31
C VAL A 125 -0.53 7.56 11.03
N ALA A 126 -1.80 7.91 11.17
CA ALA A 126 -2.66 8.22 10.02
C ALA A 126 -2.08 9.41 9.24
N LEU A 127 -2.04 9.27 7.92
CA LEU A 127 -1.55 10.31 7.02
C LEU A 127 -2.50 10.47 5.84
N GLU A 128 -2.57 11.70 5.36
CA GLU A 128 -3.36 12.02 4.17
C GLU A 128 -2.61 11.58 2.93
N ILE A 129 -3.31 10.84 2.06
CA ILE A 129 -2.77 10.42 0.77
C ILE A 129 -3.35 11.31 -0.31
N SER A 130 -2.49 12.07 -0.98
CA SER A 130 -2.87 12.84 -2.16
C SER A 130 -2.75 11.99 -3.42
N ILE A 131 -3.61 12.25 -4.40
CA ILE A 131 -3.58 11.61 -5.72
C ILE A 131 -3.04 12.63 -6.71
N SER A 132 -2.06 12.24 -7.53
CA SER A 132 -1.52 13.05 -8.63
C SER A 132 -2.14 12.64 -9.96
N GLU A 133 -2.35 13.61 -10.85
CA GLU A 133 -2.92 13.42 -12.20
C GLU A 133 -1.90 12.97 -13.26
N ASN A 134 -0.66 12.67 -12.86
CA ASN A 134 0.44 12.35 -13.77
C ASN A 134 0.34 10.98 -14.45
#